data_AF-A0A6A3IP95-F1
#
_entry.id   AF-A0A6A3IP95-F1
#
_cell.length_a   1.000
_cell.length_b   1.000
_cell.length_c   1.000
_cell.angle_alpha   90.00
_cell.angle_beta   90.00
_cell.angle_gamma   90.00
#
_symmetry.space_group_name_H-M   'P 1'
#
loop_
_entity.id
_entity.type
_entity.pdbx_description
1 polymer ?
#
loop_
_entity_poly.entity_id
_entity_poly.type
_entity_poly.pdbx_seq_one_letter_code
_entity_poly.pdbx_strand_id
1 'polypeptide(L)'
;METFRAANARSRLSSRTQASVSLSVGVCQVLCQQLEGAGTSALVNLFFRDLFSPVAYKGYFASDIAKLVRKFTWAEVGETLLGALNRTDTSHAVDTPLAVARAVGQREPQQALVALAVKLAVGLEDDKFDLSVPLEELWSQALSHSNDSIIYTLSRKFQQKSPRLLDRAIKLFLRYLEGDDISDDKKALFVAIISGRIEWLKKQIRVLEKPFSWAMPVAEFPESDQIEMFLRGPEATLNTTGIVSFENARVADQYASKYTGFGAHERKISASFDMEASGSNSDAFVKITKTRVWYDKNQEDLPELKRELDKLMNATVETLVKIISKRTWARQK
;
A
#
# COMPACT_ATOMS: atom_id res chain seq x y z
N MET A 1 39.49 39.53 11.10
CA MET A 1 39.57 38.33 10.25
C MET A 1 39.50 37.01 11.05
N GLU A 2 39.55 37.03 12.38
CA GLU A 2 39.50 35.83 13.24
C GLU A 2 38.09 35.44 13.71
N THR A 3 37.14 36.37 13.75
CA THR A 3 35.74 36.10 14.10
C THR A 3 34.98 35.30 13.03
N PHE A 4 35.41 35.38 11.77
CA PHE A 4 34.82 34.62 10.66
C PHE A 4 35.24 33.13 10.66
N ARG A 5 36.43 32.81 11.20
CA ARG A 5 36.92 31.42 11.33
C ARG A 5 36.22 30.67 12.47
N ALA A 6 35.88 31.34 13.57
CA ALA A 6 35.13 30.74 14.67
C ALA A 6 33.65 30.44 14.32
N ALA A 7 33.02 31.31 13.52
CA ALA A 7 31.66 31.10 13.02
C ALA A 7 31.60 29.93 12.00
N ASN A 8 32.61 29.81 11.13
CA ASN A 8 32.72 28.67 10.21
C ASN A 8 33.07 27.35 10.91
N ALA A 9 33.78 27.38 12.03
CA ALA A 9 34.03 26.19 12.85
C ALA A 9 32.74 25.72 13.57
N ARG A 10 31.93 26.65 14.12
CA ARG A 10 30.63 26.30 14.72
C ARG A 10 29.59 25.83 13.69
N SER A 11 29.58 26.42 12.50
CA SER A 11 28.73 25.96 11.39
C SER A 11 29.12 24.56 10.89
N ARG A 12 30.41 24.26 10.78
CA ARG A 12 30.92 22.92 10.41
C ARG A 12 30.76 21.85 11.49
N LEU A 13 30.57 22.25 12.75
CA LEU A 13 30.19 21.32 13.84
C LEU A 13 28.68 21.09 13.91
N SER A 14 27.85 22.02 13.43
CA SER A 14 26.39 21.86 13.32
C SER A 14 25.97 21.04 12.09
N SER A 15 26.79 20.99 11.04
CA SER A 15 26.58 20.13 9.87
C SER A 15 27.31 18.80 9.96
N ARG A 16 27.80 18.43 11.15
CA ARG A 16 28.01 17.01 11.46
C ARG A 16 26.63 16.41 11.62
N THR A 17 25.97 16.17 10.47
CA THR A 17 25.01 15.10 10.28
C THR A 17 25.44 14.00 11.23
N GLN A 18 24.60 13.65 12.21
CA GLN A 18 24.82 12.47 13.03
C GLN A 18 25.15 11.36 12.03
N ALA A 19 26.44 11.05 11.90
CA ALA A 19 26.89 9.93 11.14
C ALA A 19 26.38 8.78 11.99
N SER A 20 25.18 8.29 11.68
CA SER A 20 24.65 7.09 12.28
C SER A 20 25.71 6.04 12.02
N VAL A 21 26.41 5.63 13.05
CA VAL A 21 27.35 4.51 12.95
C VAL A 21 26.47 3.33 12.55
N SER A 22 26.45 3.01 11.26
CA SER A 22 25.71 1.87 10.75
C SER A 22 26.50 0.65 11.19
N LEU A 23 26.08 0.04 12.30
CA LEU A 23 26.65 -1.22 12.75
C LEU A 23 26.42 -2.28 11.67
N SER A 24 27.47 -3.03 11.37
CA SER A 24 27.36 -4.14 10.42
C SER A 24 26.51 -5.26 11.03
N VAL A 25 25.91 -6.06 10.16
CA VAL A 25 25.11 -7.23 10.56
C VAL A 25 25.91 -8.16 11.47
N GLY A 26 27.18 -8.43 11.15
CA GLY A 26 28.04 -9.27 11.98
C GLY A 26 28.24 -8.72 13.41
N VAL A 27 28.40 -7.40 13.57
CA VAL A 27 28.58 -6.80 14.90
C VAL A 27 27.31 -6.92 15.73
N CYS A 28 26.14 -6.65 15.14
CA CYS A 28 24.86 -6.80 15.84
C CYS A 28 24.58 -8.25 16.26
N GLN A 29 24.96 -9.24 15.43
CA GLN A 29 24.83 -10.66 15.77
C GLN A 29 25.71 -11.06 16.95
N VAL A 30 26.98 -10.63 16.95
CA VAL A 30 27.90 -10.87 18.08
C VAL A 30 27.36 -10.23 19.35
N LEU A 31 26.85 -8.99 19.27
CA LEU A 31 26.23 -8.32 20.42
C LEU A 31 25.01 -9.08 20.94
N CYS A 32 24.14 -9.58 20.05
CA CYS A 32 23.00 -10.41 20.47
C CYS A 32 23.46 -11.66 21.22
N GLN A 33 24.50 -12.35 20.76
CA GLN A 33 25.05 -13.53 21.43
C GLN A 33 25.63 -13.19 22.82
N GLN A 34 26.32 -12.06 22.95
CA GLN A 34 26.86 -11.63 24.24
C GLN A 34 25.75 -11.25 25.22
N LEU A 35 24.70 -10.55 24.75
CA LEU A 35 23.53 -10.23 25.56
C LEU A 35 22.73 -11.48 25.94
N GLU A 36 22.65 -12.47 25.05
CA GLU A 36 22.06 -13.77 25.33
C GLU A 36 22.89 -14.58 26.35
N GLY A 37 24.21 -14.42 26.40
CA GLY A 37 25.05 -15.09 27.40
C GLY A 37 25.02 -14.40 28.77
N ALA A 38 25.36 -13.11 28.80
CA ALA A 38 25.66 -12.37 30.03
C ALA A 38 24.90 -11.03 30.17
N GLY A 39 23.92 -10.77 29.30
CA GLY A 39 23.18 -9.51 29.30
C GLY A 39 22.19 -9.37 30.46
N THR A 40 21.85 -8.12 30.76
CA THR A 40 20.73 -7.71 31.61
C THR A 40 19.64 -7.07 30.75
N SER A 41 18.39 -7.01 31.24
CA SER A 41 17.30 -6.31 30.55
C SER A 41 17.64 -4.84 30.23
N ALA A 42 18.37 -4.16 31.11
CA ALA A 42 18.87 -2.80 30.88
C ALA A 42 19.83 -2.73 29.67
N LEU A 43 20.77 -3.67 29.54
CA LEU A 43 21.70 -3.72 28.41
C LEU A 43 20.99 -4.08 27.10
N VAL A 44 20.01 -4.99 27.15
CA VAL A 44 19.18 -5.34 25.98
C VAL A 44 18.36 -4.14 25.51
N ASN A 45 17.76 -3.38 26.43
CA ASN A 45 17.05 -2.16 26.11
C ASN A 45 17.95 -1.08 25.49
N LEU A 46 19.16 -0.90 26.03
CA LEU A 46 20.16 0.00 25.44
C LEU A 46 20.53 -0.44 24.03
N PHE A 47 20.75 -1.74 23.82
CA PHE A 47 20.98 -2.31 22.50
C PHE A 47 19.82 -2.03 21.54
N PHE A 48 18.58 -2.31 21.92
CA PHE A 48 17.43 -2.06 21.05
C PHE A 48 17.28 -0.59 20.67
N ARG A 49 17.40 0.31 21.65
CA ARG A 49 17.21 1.74 21.45
C ARG A 49 18.33 2.39 20.65
N ASP A 50 19.59 2.12 21.00
CA ASP A 50 20.71 2.92 20.54
C ASP A 50 21.50 2.25 19.41
N LEU A 51 21.52 0.91 19.37
CA LEU A 51 22.36 0.14 18.45
C LEU A 51 21.55 -0.55 17.36
N PHE A 52 20.43 -1.19 17.69
CA PHE A 52 19.57 -1.88 16.72
C PHE A 52 18.66 -0.92 15.97
N SER A 53 18.08 0.08 16.65
CA SER A 53 17.18 1.07 16.04
C SER A 53 17.72 1.73 14.75
N PRO A 54 19.00 2.14 14.63
CA PRO A 54 19.54 2.74 13.40
C PRO A 54 19.90 1.72 12.30
N VAL A 55 19.87 0.40 12.57
CA VAL A 55 20.33 -0.61 11.61
C VAL A 55 19.38 -0.72 10.42
N ALA A 56 19.93 -0.74 9.20
CA ALA A 56 19.18 -1.06 7.99
C ALA A 56 18.98 -2.58 7.87
N TYR A 57 17.92 -3.01 7.17
CA TYR A 57 17.62 -4.44 6.93
C TYR A 57 17.52 -5.30 8.21
N LYS A 58 16.74 -4.81 9.18
CA LYS A 58 16.55 -5.45 10.49
C LYS A 58 15.99 -6.88 10.44
N GLY A 59 15.33 -7.27 9.35
CA GLY A 59 14.76 -8.60 9.18
C GLY A 59 15.78 -9.75 9.30
N TYR A 60 17.05 -9.51 8.93
CA TYR A 60 18.11 -10.53 9.05
C TYR A 60 18.43 -10.92 10.49
N PHE A 61 18.05 -10.10 11.47
CA PHE A 61 18.27 -10.39 12.90
C PHE A 61 17.09 -11.07 13.57
N ALA A 62 16.01 -11.38 12.84
CA ALA A 62 14.77 -11.84 13.46
C ALA A 62 14.98 -13.03 14.42
N SER A 63 15.84 -13.99 14.04
CA SER A 63 16.17 -15.12 14.92
C SER A 63 16.96 -14.71 16.16
N ASP A 64 17.88 -13.77 16.07
CA ASP A 64 18.71 -13.34 17.21
C ASP A 64 17.91 -12.45 18.17
N ILE A 65 17.09 -11.55 17.63
CA ILE A 65 16.10 -10.77 18.40
C ILE A 65 15.15 -11.73 19.12
N ALA A 66 14.67 -12.77 18.45
CA ALA A 66 13.80 -13.76 19.06
C ALA A 66 14.45 -14.56 20.19
N LYS A 67 15.77 -14.78 20.15
CA LYS A 67 16.49 -15.39 21.28
C LYS A 67 16.50 -14.46 22.49
N LEU A 68 16.78 -13.17 22.28
CA LEU A 68 16.73 -12.17 23.34
C LEU A 68 15.32 -12.06 23.94
N VAL A 69 14.29 -11.95 23.10
CA VAL A 69 12.88 -11.88 23.57
C VAL A 69 12.46 -13.15 24.31
N ARG A 70 12.99 -14.33 23.95
CA ARG A 70 12.70 -15.57 24.68
C ARG A 70 13.43 -15.66 26.02
N LYS A 71 14.63 -15.08 26.12
CA LYS A 71 15.45 -15.09 27.33
C LYS A 71 14.93 -14.10 28.39
N PHE A 72 14.52 -12.90 27.97
CA PHE A 72 14.03 -11.84 28.86
C PHE A 72 12.51 -11.78 28.84
N THR A 73 11.87 -11.25 29.89
CA THR A 73 10.41 -11.17 29.88
C THR A 73 9.93 -10.09 28.90
N TRP A 74 8.77 -10.29 28.27
CA TRP A 74 8.21 -9.29 27.34
C TRP A 74 8.01 -7.93 28.03
N ALA A 75 7.61 -7.93 29.30
CA ALA A 75 7.44 -6.71 30.09
C ALA A 75 8.74 -5.89 30.25
N GLU A 76 9.91 -6.55 30.24
CA GLU A 76 11.19 -5.87 30.41
C GLU A 76 11.73 -5.24 29.13
N VAL A 77 11.48 -5.87 27.97
CA VAL A 77 12.18 -5.52 26.71
C VAL A 77 11.24 -5.20 25.54
N GLY A 78 9.95 -5.51 25.68
CA GLY A 78 8.97 -5.43 24.60
C GLY A 78 8.73 -4.03 24.09
N GLU A 79 8.54 -3.06 25.00
CA GLU A 79 8.29 -1.66 24.61
C GLU A 79 9.46 -1.08 23.81
N THR A 80 10.68 -1.27 24.29
CA THR A 80 11.89 -0.78 23.61
C THR A 80 12.08 -1.43 22.25
N LEU A 81 11.80 -2.73 22.13
CA LEU A 81 11.85 -3.44 20.85
C LEU A 81 10.82 -2.89 19.86
N LEU A 82 9.56 -2.71 20.30
CA LEU A 82 8.51 -2.13 19.46
C LEU A 82 8.90 -0.72 19.00
N GLY A 83 9.47 0.10 19.88
CA GLY A 83 9.98 1.43 19.54
C GLY A 83 11.10 1.39 18.49
N ALA A 84 12.03 0.44 18.60
CA ALA A 84 13.11 0.27 17.63
C ALA A 84 12.64 -0.24 16.25
N LEU A 85 11.53 -0.98 16.22
CA LEU A 85 10.92 -1.52 15.01
C LEU A 85 9.93 -0.53 14.34
N ASN A 86 9.38 0.42 15.09
CA ASN A 86 8.40 1.39 14.61
C ASN A 86 9.06 2.54 13.82
N ARG A 87 9.73 2.21 12.71
CA ARG A 87 10.38 3.17 11.80
C ARG A 87 9.76 3.04 10.40
N THR A 88 9.01 4.07 9.99
CA THR A 88 8.15 4.10 8.79
C THR A 88 8.90 4.37 7.49
N ASP A 89 10.19 4.64 7.59
CA ASP A 89 11.09 5.16 6.55
C ASP A 89 11.81 4.07 5.73
N THR A 90 11.39 2.80 5.86
CA THR A 90 11.99 1.68 5.10
C THR A 90 10.95 0.89 4.31
N SER A 91 11.33 0.45 3.11
CA SER A 91 10.55 -0.46 2.25
C SER A 91 10.17 -1.78 2.93
N HIS A 92 10.82 -2.11 4.06
CA HIS A 92 10.67 -3.35 4.84
C HIS A 92 10.06 -3.12 6.23
N ALA A 93 9.38 -1.99 6.44
CA ALA A 93 8.81 -1.61 7.74
C ALA A 93 7.83 -2.68 8.27
N VAL A 94 7.08 -3.35 7.38
CA VAL A 94 6.13 -4.41 7.75
C VAL A 94 6.82 -5.79 7.86
N ASP A 95 7.78 -6.07 6.98
CA ASP A 95 8.48 -7.37 6.93
C ASP A 95 9.23 -7.67 8.23
N THR A 96 9.90 -6.67 8.79
CA THR A 96 10.75 -6.88 9.96
C THR A 96 9.93 -7.33 11.18
N PRO A 97 8.90 -6.60 11.64
CA PRO A 97 8.07 -7.07 12.75
C PRO A 97 7.44 -8.45 12.50
N LEU A 98 7.02 -8.77 11.28
CA LEU A 98 6.48 -10.09 10.93
C LEU A 98 7.53 -11.20 11.05
N ALA A 99 8.75 -10.94 10.59
CA ALA A 99 9.86 -11.88 10.72
C ALA A 99 10.21 -12.15 12.19
N VAL A 100 10.25 -11.10 13.04
CA VAL A 100 10.47 -11.28 14.48
C VAL A 100 9.29 -12.03 15.12
N ALA A 101 8.05 -11.68 14.79
CA ALA A 101 6.85 -12.34 15.31
C ALA A 101 6.87 -13.85 15.03
N ARG A 102 7.26 -14.23 13.82
CA ARG A 102 7.41 -15.64 13.40
C ARG A 102 8.49 -16.37 14.22
N ALA A 103 9.59 -15.69 14.53
CA ALA A 103 10.74 -16.29 15.20
C ALA A 103 10.57 -16.44 16.73
N VAL A 104 9.78 -15.59 17.39
CA VAL A 104 9.66 -15.58 18.86
C VAL A 104 8.83 -16.76 19.38
N GLY A 105 7.73 -17.12 18.71
CA GLY A 105 6.88 -18.27 19.07
C GLY A 105 6.10 -18.15 20.40
N GLN A 106 6.32 -17.09 21.19
CA GLN A 106 5.56 -16.80 22.41
C GLN A 106 4.36 -15.91 22.09
N ARG A 107 3.18 -16.24 22.64
CA ARG A 107 1.89 -15.62 22.29
C ARG A 107 1.88 -14.09 22.46
N GLU A 108 2.27 -13.59 23.62
CA GLU A 108 2.20 -12.16 23.93
C GLU A 108 3.14 -11.30 23.04
N PRO A 109 4.45 -11.61 22.93
CA PRO A 109 5.32 -10.94 21.97
C PRO A 109 4.84 -11.02 20.54
N GLN A 110 4.39 -12.20 20.11
CA GLN A 110 3.93 -12.44 18.74
C GLN A 110 2.71 -11.56 18.43
N GLN A 111 1.72 -11.52 19.32
CA GLN A 111 0.53 -10.69 19.14
C GLN A 111 0.89 -9.19 19.06
N ALA A 112 1.80 -8.71 19.91
CA ALA A 112 2.24 -7.32 19.90
C ALA A 112 3.02 -6.94 18.62
N LEU A 113 3.87 -7.84 18.14
CA LEU A 113 4.64 -7.65 16.90
C LEU A 113 3.75 -7.68 15.65
N VAL A 114 2.75 -8.57 15.62
CA VAL A 114 1.74 -8.57 14.54
C VAL A 114 0.88 -7.31 14.59
N ALA A 115 0.51 -6.83 15.78
CA ALA A 115 -0.20 -5.55 15.94
C ALA A 115 0.62 -4.38 15.38
N LEU A 116 1.93 -4.36 15.62
CA LEU A 116 2.84 -3.36 15.05
C LEU A 116 2.91 -3.48 13.52
N ALA A 117 3.06 -4.70 12.98
CA ALA A 117 3.05 -4.94 11.53
C ALA A 117 1.78 -4.39 10.87
N VAL A 118 0.60 -4.68 11.46
CA VAL A 118 -0.69 -4.16 10.97
C VAL A 118 -0.74 -2.64 11.07
N LYS A 119 -0.31 -2.04 12.19
CA LYS A 119 -0.25 -0.58 12.35
C LYS A 119 0.59 0.06 11.25
N LEU A 120 1.77 -0.49 10.96
CA LEU A 120 2.67 0.01 9.93
C LEU A 120 2.05 -0.17 8.54
N ALA A 121 1.46 -1.32 8.25
CA ALA A 121 0.81 -1.59 6.98
C ALA A 121 -0.36 -0.63 6.72
N VAL A 122 -1.22 -0.40 7.71
CA VAL A 122 -2.37 0.51 7.59
C VAL A 122 -1.94 1.97 7.37
N GLY A 123 -0.78 2.36 7.89
CA GLY A 123 -0.19 3.69 7.68
C GLY A 123 0.43 3.92 6.30
N LEU A 124 0.54 2.90 5.44
CA LEU A 124 1.06 3.06 4.08
C LEU A 124 0.01 3.63 3.13
N GLU A 125 0.48 4.46 2.19
CA GLU A 125 -0.28 4.84 1.00
C GLU A 125 -0.61 3.59 0.15
N ASP A 126 -1.71 3.64 -0.59
CA ASP A 126 -2.27 2.45 -1.24
C ASP A 126 -1.32 1.83 -2.28
N ASP A 127 -0.56 2.64 -3.00
CA ASP A 127 0.45 2.21 -3.97
C ASP A 127 1.61 1.46 -3.30
N LYS A 128 2.16 2.02 -2.21
CA LYS A 128 3.24 1.40 -1.43
C LYS A 128 2.78 0.13 -0.72
N PHE A 129 1.53 0.13 -0.27
CA PHE A 129 0.92 -1.01 0.39
C PHE A 129 0.89 -2.26 -0.51
N ASP A 130 0.50 -2.13 -1.78
CA ASP A 130 0.36 -3.29 -2.67
C ASP A 130 1.68 -3.91 -3.07
N LEU A 131 2.70 -3.06 -3.24
CA LEU A 131 4.04 -3.47 -3.67
C LEU A 131 4.88 -4.02 -2.53
N SER A 132 4.77 -3.42 -1.34
CA SER A 132 5.76 -3.63 -0.26
C SER A 132 5.27 -4.55 0.84
N VAL A 133 3.96 -4.82 0.95
CA VAL A 133 3.43 -5.62 2.06
C VAL A 133 3.35 -7.10 1.68
N PRO A 134 3.86 -8.01 2.53
CA PRO A 134 3.71 -9.45 2.36
C PRO A 134 2.30 -9.87 2.79
N LEU A 135 1.30 -9.57 1.96
CA LEU A 135 -0.13 -9.71 2.30
C LEU A 135 -0.51 -11.09 2.84
N GLU A 136 0.00 -12.15 2.21
CA GLU A 136 -0.30 -13.53 2.61
C GLU A 136 0.18 -13.82 4.04
N GLU A 137 1.42 -13.44 4.34
CA GLU A 137 1.96 -13.59 5.69
C GLU A 137 1.26 -12.70 6.71
N LEU A 138 1.02 -11.42 6.38
CA LEU A 138 0.35 -10.49 7.27
C LEU A 138 -1.03 -11.01 7.69
N TRP A 139 -1.82 -11.48 6.72
CA TRP A 139 -3.14 -12.06 7.00
C TRP A 139 -3.04 -13.39 7.74
N SER A 140 -2.13 -14.29 7.34
CA SER A 140 -1.94 -15.57 8.02
C SER A 140 -1.59 -15.38 9.49
N GLN A 141 -0.66 -14.47 9.80
CA GLN A 141 -0.27 -14.17 11.18
C GLN A 141 -1.38 -13.45 11.95
N ALA A 142 -2.08 -12.49 11.33
CA ALA A 142 -3.21 -11.80 11.96
C ALA A 142 -4.34 -12.77 12.32
N LEU A 143 -4.70 -13.68 11.41
CA LEU A 143 -5.77 -14.65 11.62
C LEU A 143 -5.44 -15.66 12.73
N SER A 144 -4.17 -16.07 12.82
CA SER A 144 -3.70 -17.14 13.71
C SER A 144 -3.32 -16.67 15.11
N HIS A 145 -2.78 -15.45 15.23
CA HIS A 145 -2.07 -15.02 16.46
C HIS A 145 -2.55 -13.68 17.02
N SER A 146 -3.56 -13.04 16.41
CA SER A 146 -4.06 -11.73 16.84
C SER A 146 -5.46 -11.78 17.44
N ASN A 147 -5.86 -10.68 18.06
CA ASN A 147 -7.22 -10.44 18.50
C ASN A 147 -8.09 -9.88 17.35
N ASP A 148 -9.41 -9.90 17.54
CA ASP A 148 -10.37 -9.46 16.52
C ASP A 148 -10.22 -7.97 16.17
N SER A 149 -9.74 -7.14 17.10
CA SER A 149 -9.48 -5.72 16.86
C SER A 149 -8.41 -5.50 15.79
N ILE A 150 -7.32 -6.28 15.82
CA ILE A 150 -6.25 -6.22 14.81
C ILE A 150 -6.78 -6.65 13.44
N ILE A 151 -7.52 -7.76 13.40
CA ILE A 151 -8.11 -8.28 12.16
C ILE A 151 -9.11 -7.27 11.57
N TYR A 152 -9.94 -6.66 12.40
CA TYR A 152 -10.90 -5.64 11.98
C TYR A 152 -10.21 -4.37 11.48
N THR A 153 -9.16 -3.93 12.16
CA THR A 153 -8.35 -2.77 11.72
C THR A 153 -7.75 -3.01 10.34
N LEU A 154 -7.16 -4.19 10.12
CA LEU A 154 -6.63 -4.57 8.82
C LEU A 154 -7.74 -4.64 7.76
N SER A 155 -8.86 -5.28 8.07
CA SER A 155 -10.02 -5.38 7.17
C SER A 155 -10.55 -4.02 6.74
N ARG A 156 -10.61 -3.06 7.67
CA ARG A 156 -11.07 -1.69 7.40
C ARG A 156 -10.19 -0.97 6.37
N LYS A 157 -8.87 -1.13 6.42
CA LYS A 157 -7.95 -0.56 5.41
C LYS A 157 -8.28 -1.08 4.00
N PHE A 158 -8.58 -2.36 3.85
CA PHE A 158 -8.98 -2.93 2.55
C PHE A 158 -10.37 -2.47 2.10
N GLN A 159 -11.30 -2.25 3.02
CA GLN A 159 -12.64 -1.71 2.69
C GLN A 159 -12.59 -0.25 2.22
N GLN A 160 -11.63 0.53 2.73
CA GLN A 160 -11.44 1.94 2.36
C GLN A 160 -10.61 2.12 1.09
N LYS A 161 -9.80 1.13 0.76
CA LYS A 161 -8.93 1.13 -0.43
C LYS A 161 -9.75 1.13 -1.72
N SER A 162 -9.19 1.75 -2.76
CA SER A 162 -9.79 1.72 -4.10
C SER A 162 -10.00 0.27 -4.56
N PRO A 163 -11.24 -0.13 -4.94
CA PRO A 163 -11.53 -1.50 -5.36
C PRO A 163 -10.68 -1.99 -6.55
N ARG A 164 -10.16 -1.06 -7.37
CA ARG A 164 -9.24 -1.32 -8.49
C ARG A 164 -7.94 -2.00 -8.05
N LEU A 165 -7.48 -1.69 -6.85
CA LEU A 165 -6.19 -2.13 -6.34
C LEU A 165 -6.29 -3.43 -5.52
N LEU A 166 -7.48 -4.04 -5.45
CA LEU A 166 -7.73 -5.20 -4.59
C LEU A 166 -7.39 -6.55 -5.24
N ASP A 167 -6.93 -6.60 -6.50
CA ASP A 167 -6.75 -7.84 -7.25
C ASP A 167 -5.90 -8.90 -6.51
N ARG A 168 -4.78 -8.48 -5.92
CA ARG A 168 -3.90 -9.37 -5.14
C ARG A 168 -4.58 -9.86 -3.87
N ALA A 169 -5.29 -8.97 -3.18
CA ALA A 169 -6.00 -9.28 -1.94
C ALA A 169 -7.19 -10.20 -2.18
N ILE A 170 -7.95 -10.00 -3.25
CA ILE A 170 -9.10 -10.81 -3.64
C ILE A 170 -8.69 -12.27 -3.87
N LYS A 171 -7.60 -12.51 -4.60
CA LYS A 171 -7.07 -13.87 -4.82
C LYS A 171 -6.77 -14.57 -3.49
N LEU A 172 -6.18 -13.84 -2.54
CA LEU A 172 -5.90 -14.36 -1.20
C LEU A 172 -7.19 -14.64 -0.41
N PHE A 173 -8.14 -13.70 -0.41
CA PHE A 173 -9.40 -13.83 0.34
C PHE A 173 -10.28 -14.96 -0.17
N LEU A 174 -10.32 -15.20 -1.48
CA LEU A 174 -11.04 -16.35 -2.05
C LEU A 174 -10.53 -17.68 -1.48
N ARG A 175 -9.20 -17.86 -1.35
CA ARG A 175 -8.62 -19.06 -0.71
C ARG A 175 -9.05 -19.21 0.75
N TYR A 176 -9.13 -18.09 1.47
CA TYR A 176 -9.62 -18.08 2.85
C TYR A 176 -11.12 -18.37 2.99
N LEU A 177 -11.93 -18.04 1.99
CA LEU A 177 -13.35 -18.41 1.99
C LEU A 177 -13.56 -19.91 1.78
N GLU A 178 -12.72 -20.52 0.93
CA GLU A 178 -12.73 -21.96 0.63
C GLU A 178 -12.32 -22.83 1.83
N GLY A 179 -11.32 -22.39 2.62
CA GLY A 179 -10.82 -23.13 3.78
C GLY A 179 -11.75 -23.12 5.00
N ASP A 180 -11.75 -24.17 5.81
CA ASP A 180 -12.59 -24.28 7.02
C ASP A 180 -11.92 -23.74 8.30
N ASP A 181 -10.65 -23.33 8.21
CA ASP A 181 -9.83 -22.91 9.36
C ASP A 181 -10.19 -21.53 9.93
N ILE A 182 -11.12 -20.82 9.29
CA ILE A 182 -11.48 -19.44 9.60
C ILE A 182 -12.94 -19.37 10.04
N SER A 183 -13.19 -18.69 11.16
CA SER A 183 -14.53 -18.51 11.70
C SER A 183 -15.45 -17.76 10.73
N ASP A 184 -16.75 -18.04 10.82
CA ASP A 184 -17.77 -17.41 9.98
C ASP A 184 -17.75 -15.87 10.08
N ASP A 185 -17.45 -15.31 11.26
CA ASP A 185 -17.35 -13.86 11.46
C ASP A 185 -16.15 -13.25 10.71
N LYS A 186 -15.01 -13.95 10.69
CA LYS A 186 -13.83 -13.54 9.92
C LYS A 186 -14.08 -13.70 8.41
N LYS A 187 -14.76 -14.77 7.98
CA LYS A 187 -15.20 -14.93 6.57
C LYS A 187 -16.13 -13.81 6.13
N ALA A 188 -17.01 -13.33 7.01
CA ALA A 188 -17.88 -12.19 6.72
C ALA A 188 -17.11 -10.89 6.44
N LEU A 189 -15.95 -10.67 7.08
CA LEU A 189 -15.09 -9.51 6.79
C LEU A 189 -14.54 -9.55 5.35
N PHE A 190 -14.13 -10.73 4.89
CA PHE A 190 -13.67 -10.91 3.51
C PHE A 190 -14.80 -10.72 2.49
N VAL A 191 -15.99 -11.26 2.78
CA VAL A 191 -17.19 -11.04 1.97
C VAL A 191 -17.50 -9.55 1.84
N ALA A 192 -17.37 -8.76 2.92
CA ALA A 192 -17.60 -7.31 2.86
C ALA A 192 -16.61 -6.60 1.93
N ILE A 193 -15.32 -6.97 1.97
CA ILE A 193 -14.29 -6.42 1.06
C ILE A 193 -14.58 -6.81 -0.40
N ILE A 194 -14.88 -8.09 -0.64
CA ILE A 194 -15.19 -8.62 -1.98
C ILE A 194 -16.45 -7.96 -2.55
N SER A 195 -17.45 -7.69 -1.71
CA SER A 195 -18.68 -6.99 -2.12
C SER A 195 -18.38 -5.59 -2.67
N GLY A 196 -17.41 -4.87 -2.10
CA GLY A 196 -16.95 -3.59 -2.63
C GLY A 196 -16.38 -3.71 -4.05
N ARG A 197 -15.61 -4.77 -4.33
CA ARG A 197 -15.12 -5.08 -5.68
C ARG A 197 -16.26 -5.45 -6.63
N ILE A 198 -17.22 -6.27 -6.20
CA ILE A 198 -18.39 -6.67 -7.00
C ILE A 198 -19.15 -5.43 -7.49
N GLU A 199 -19.45 -4.49 -6.59
CA GLU A 199 -20.16 -3.26 -6.95
C GLU A 199 -19.35 -2.37 -7.90
N TRP A 200 -18.03 -2.33 -7.72
CA TRP A 200 -17.14 -1.64 -8.66
C TRP A 200 -17.16 -2.31 -10.05
N LEU A 201 -17.05 -3.63 -10.13
CA LEU A 201 -17.09 -4.39 -11.39
C LEU A 201 -18.41 -4.18 -12.14
N LYS A 202 -19.56 -4.26 -11.43
CA LYS A 202 -20.87 -3.97 -12.04
C LYS A 202 -20.92 -2.58 -12.67
N LYS A 203 -20.38 -1.57 -11.99
CA LYS A 203 -20.31 -0.20 -12.52
C LYS A 203 -19.42 -0.11 -13.76
N GLN A 204 -18.25 -0.76 -13.74
CA GLN A 204 -17.37 -0.78 -14.92
C GLN A 204 -18.02 -1.49 -16.10
N ILE A 205 -18.53 -2.71 -15.91
CA ILE A 205 -19.18 -3.49 -16.96
C ILE A 205 -20.32 -2.70 -17.60
N ARG A 206 -21.19 -2.07 -16.80
CA ARG A 206 -22.30 -1.25 -17.32
C ARG A 206 -21.82 -0.08 -18.18
N VAL A 207 -20.67 0.51 -17.89
CA VAL A 207 -20.07 1.57 -18.71
C VAL A 207 -19.53 0.99 -20.01
N LEU A 208 -18.85 -0.14 -19.94
CA LEU A 208 -18.18 -0.78 -21.07
C LEU A 208 -19.12 -1.51 -22.03
N GLU A 209 -20.30 -1.93 -21.60
CA GLU A 209 -21.32 -2.52 -22.47
C GLU A 209 -21.97 -1.50 -23.42
N LYS A 210 -21.75 -0.21 -23.20
CA LYS A 210 -22.29 0.82 -24.09
C LYS A 210 -21.53 0.85 -25.41
N PRO A 211 -22.20 1.16 -26.54
CA PRO A 211 -21.53 1.47 -27.79
C PRO A 211 -20.49 2.58 -27.62
N PHE A 212 -19.51 2.61 -28.50
CA PHE A 212 -18.44 3.61 -28.49
C PHE A 212 -18.97 5.04 -28.33
N SER A 213 -18.36 5.75 -27.41
CA SER A 213 -18.50 7.19 -27.19
C SER A 213 -17.13 7.76 -26.86
N TRP A 214 -16.92 9.03 -27.18
CA TRP A 214 -15.73 9.76 -26.75
C TRP A 214 -15.75 10.08 -25.25
N ALA A 215 -16.86 9.83 -24.55
CA ALA A 215 -16.91 9.96 -23.10
C ALA A 215 -16.07 8.88 -22.42
N MET A 216 -15.16 9.29 -21.54
CA MET A 216 -14.40 8.43 -20.64
C MET A 216 -14.88 8.73 -19.21
N PRO A 217 -16.00 8.12 -18.74
CA PRO A 217 -16.73 8.62 -17.56
C PRO A 217 -15.96 8.52 -16.24
N VAL A 218 -14.91 7.70 -16.22
CA VAL A 218 -14.04 7.47 -15.06
C VAL A 218 -12.63 8.05 -15.26
N ALA A 219 -12.44 8.92 -16.26
CA ALA A 219 -11.19 9.64 -16.45
C ALA A 219 -10.93 10.57 -15.27
N GLU A 220 -9.66 10.68 -14.87
CA GLU A 220 -9.18 11.61 -13.84
C GLU A 220 -8.05 12.47 -14.43
N PHE A 221 -8.07 13.77 -14.16
CA PHE A 221 -7.03 14.71 -14.59
C PHE A 221 -6.70 15.71 -13.46
N PRO A 222 -5.78 15.33 -12.55
CA PRO A 222 -5.54 16.06 -11.31
C PRO A 222 -5.09 17.53 -11.47
N GLU A 223 -4.53 17.87 -12.63
CA GLU A 223 -3.99 19.22 -12.89
C GLU A 223 -5.05 20.23 -13.37
N SER A 224 -6.25 19.78 -13.78
CA SER A 224 -7.29 20.67 -14.31
C SER A 224 -8.68 20.02 -14.35
N ASP A 225 -9.60 20.56 -13.55
CA ASP A 225 -11.01 20.13 -13.51
C ASP A 225 -11.72 20.31 -14.86
N GLN A 226 -11.35 21.33 -15.64
CA GLN A 226 -11.95 21.58 -16.96
C GLN A 226 -11.51 20.55 -17.99
N ILE A 227 -10.24 20.14 -17.97
CA ILE A 227 -9.75 19.04 -18.82
C ILE A 227 -10.36 17.72 -18.36
N GLU A 228 -10.46 17.47 -17.04
CA GLU A 228 -11.15 16.29 -16.51
C GLU A 228 -12.60 16.21 -16.99
N MET A 229 -13.34 17.33 -16.90
CA MET A 229 -14.72 17.41 -17.36
C MET A 229 -14.84 17.14 -18.85
N PHE A 230 -13.94 17.70 -19.67
CA PHE A 230 -13.87 17.38 -21.10
C PHE A 230 -13.61 15.89 -21.34
N LEU A 231 -12.68 15.27 -20.61
CA LEU A 231 -12.37 13.85 -20.77
C LEU A 231 -13.59 12.96 -20.50
N ARG A 232 -14.42 13.34 -19.51
CA ARG A 232 -15.69 12.68 -19.18
C ARG A 232 -16.84 13.00 -20.15
N GLY A 233 -16.75 14.11 -20.90
CA GLY A 233 -17.74 14.57 -21.86
C GLY A 233 -17.72 13.85 -23.22
N PRO A 234 -18.73 14.04 -24.08
CA PRO A 234 -18.84 13.39 -25.39
C PRO A 234 -17.98 14.01 -26.49
N GLU A 235 -17.30 15.12 -26.24
CA GLU A 235 -16.53 15.85 -27.26
C GLU A 235 -15.22 15.11 -27.56
N ALA A 236 -14.83 15.02 -28.84
CA ALA A 236 -13.61 14.32 -29.25
C ALA A 236 -12.33 15.15 -29.03
N THR A 237 -12.45 16.49 -29.05
CA THR A 237 -11.31 17.41 -29.03
C THR A 237 -11.56 18.63 -28.15
N LEU A 238 -10.51 19.15 -27.51
CA LEU A 238 -10.52 20.39 -26.73
C LEU A 238 -9.28 21.22 -27.05
N ASN A 239 -9.45 22.53 -27.19
CA ASN A 239 -8.32 23.47 -27.18
C ASN A 239 -8.22 24.08 -25.77
N THR A 240 -7.02 24.16 -25.21
CA THR A 240 -6.80 24.70 -23.86
C THR A 240 -6.87 26.23 -23.78
N THR A 241 -7.29 26.91 -24.86
CA THR A 241 -7.44 28.37 -24.89
C THR A 241 -8.40 28.83 -23.79
N GLY A 242 -7.94 29.72 -22.91
CA GLY A 242 -8.72 30.19 -21.76
C GLY A 242 -8.78 29.21 -20.57
N ILE A 243 -8.16 28.03 -20.69
CA ILE A 243 -8.03 27.02 -19.62
C ILE A 243 -6.61 27.03 -19.06
N VAL A 244 -5.63 27.00 -19.96
CA VAL A 244 -4.20 27.05 -19.65
C VAL A 244 -3.56 28.12 -20.50
N SER A 245 -2.83 29.04 -19.87
CA SER A 245 -2.10 30.09 -20.55
C SER A 245 -0.65 29.68 -20.75
N PHE A 246 -0.15 29.80 -21.99
CA PHE A 246 1.24 29.51 -22.33
C PHE A 246 1.96 30.79 -22.77
N GLU A 247 3.20 30.97 -22.30
CA GLU A 247 4.02 32.13 -22.68
C GLU A 247 4.40 32.11 -24.17
N ASN A 248 4.66 30.91 -24.72
CA ASN A 248 5.02 30.71 -26.11
C ASN A 248 4.78 29.25 -26.53
N ALA A 249 4.93 28.99 -27.83
CA ALA A 249 4.72 27.67 -28.43
C ALA A 249 5.63 26.58 -27.82
N ARG A 250 6.83 26.93 -27.36
CA ARG A 250 7.75 25.96 -26.72
C ARG A 250 7.24 25.48 -25.37
N VAL A 251 6.61 26.37 -24.58
CA VAL A 251 6.01 25.98 -23.29
C VAL A 251 4.78 25.10 -23.50
N ALA A 252 3.96 25.40 -24.52
CA ALA A 252 2.84 24.55 -24.91
C ALA A 252 3.31 23.15 -25.35
N ASP A 253 4.39 23.07 -26.14
CA ASP A 253 4.99 21.81 -26.59
C ASP A 253 5.55 20.97 -25.42
N GLN A 254 6.21 21.62 -24.46
CA GLN A 254 6.65 20.96 -23.22
C GLN A 254 5.48 20.45 -22.39
N TYR A 255 4.37 21.19 -22.32
CA TYR A 255 3.16 20.75 -21.65
C TYR A 255 2.58 19.50 -22.32
N ALA A 256 2.40 19.51 -23.64
CA ALA A 256 1.92 18.37 -24.41
C ALA A 256 2.83 17.14 -24.23
N SER A 257 4.15 17.33 -24.31
CA SER A 257 5.16 16.28 -24.19
C SER A 257 5.10 15.52 -22.85
N LYS A 258 4.67 16.16 -21.76
CA LYS A 258 4.47 15.48 -20.45
C LYS A 258 3.44 14.35 -20.54
N TYR A 259 2.49 14.44 -21.47
CA TYR A 259 1.40 13.49 -21.64
C TYR A 259 1.54 12.63 -22.90
N THR A 260 2.57 12.83 -23.72
CA THR A 260 2.82 12.00 -24.92
C THR A 260 4.16 11.26 -24.87
N GLY A 261 5.07 11.62 -23.96
CA GLY A 261 6.40 11.01 -23.81
C GLY A 261 6.49 9.74 -22.95
N PHE A 262 7.74 9.30 -22.70
CA PHE A 262 8.05 8.15 -21.85
C PHE A 262 7.57 8.41 -20.40
N GLY A 263 6.65 7.58 -19.89
CA GLY A 263 5.96 7.80 -18.60
C GLY A 263 4.55 8.40 -18.69
N ALA A 264 4.08 8.76 -19.90
CA ALA A 264 2.74 9.33 -20.11
C ALA A 264 1.58 8.42 -19.64
N HIS A 265 1.76 7.10 -19.66
CA HIS A 265 0.74 6.12 -19.24
C HIS A 265 0.37 6.26 -17.76
N GLU A 266 1.32 6.64 -16.91
CA GLU A 266 1.08 6.82 -15.47
C GLU A 266 0.26 8.08 -15.18
N ARG A 267 0.26 9.05 -16.09
CA ARG A 267 -0.48 10.32 -15.97
C ARG A 267 -1.88 10.26 -16.58
N LYS A 268 -2.16 9.27 -17.44
CA LYS A 268 -3.44 9.08 -18.11
C LYS A 268 -4.29 8.09 -17.32
N ILE A 269 -4.85 8.55 -16.21
CA ILE A 269 -5.64 7.70 -15.32
C ILE A 269 -7.00 7.44 -15.97
N SER A 270 -7.20 6.21 -16.44
CA SER A 270 -8.46 5.78 -17.08
C SER A 270 -8.90 6.65 -18.25
N ALA A 271 -7.94 7.19 -18.99
CA ALA A 271 -8.18 8.05 -20.13
C ALA A 271 -7.21 7.69 -21.26
N SER A 272 -7.58 8.02 -22.49
CA SER A 272 -6.69 7.95 -23.63
C SER A 272 -6.91 9.14 -24.56
N PHE A 273 -5.85 9.91 -24.75
CA PHE A 273 -5.85 11.12 -25.55
C PHE A 273 -4.43 11.44 -25.99
N ASP A 274 -4.29 12.17 -27.07
CA ASP A 274 -3.07 12.81 -27.52
C ASP A 274 -3.12 14.31 -27.22
N MET A 275 -1.95 14.91 -27.11
CA MET A 275 -1.79 16.35 -26.94
C MET A 275 -0.79 16.87 -27.97
N GLU A 276 -1.16 17.94 -28.65
CA GLU A 276 -0.32 18.60 -29.64
C GLU A 276 -0.33 20.10 -29.40
N ALA A 277 0.85 20.72 -29.38
CA ALA A 277 0.95 22.18 -29.32
C ALA A 277 0.56 22.80 -30.66
N SER A 278 -0.05 23.97 -30.60
CA SER A 278 -0.47 24.73 -31.77
C SER A 278 -0.46 26.23 -31.47
N GLY A 279 -0.54 27.05 -32.51
CA GLY A 279 -0.46 28.50 -32.40
C GLY A 279 0.98 29.03 -32.35
N SER A 280 1.11 30.35 -32.22
CA SER A 280 2.40 31.06 -32.24
C SER A 280 2.45 32.13 -31.16
N ASN A 281 3.61 32.31 -30.53
CA ASN A 281 3.85 33.35 -29.52
C ASN A 281 2.76 33.37 -28.42
N SER A 282 2.12 34.51 -28.19
CA SER A 282 1.11 34.70 -27.14
C SER A 282 -0.20 33.94 -27.37
N ASP A 283 -0.43 33.40 -28.57
CA ASP A 283 -1.64 32.62 -28.92
C ASP A 283 -1.37 31.11 -28.91
N ALA A 284 -0.29 30.67 -28.26
CA ALA A 284 0.03 29.25 -28.11
C ALA A 284 -1.04 28.53 -27.27
N PHE A 285 -1.46 27.35 -27.72
CA PHE A 285 -2.38 26.47 -27.00
C PHE A 285 -2.00 25.00 -27.22
N VAL A 286 -2.63 24.11 -26.45
CA VAL A 286 -2.53 22.67 -26.65
C VAL A 286 -3.89 22.16 -27.09
N LYS A 287 -3.90 21.38 -28.18
CA LYS A 287 -5.06 20.64 -28.62
C LYS A 287 -4.99 19.25 -28.00
N ILE A 288 -6.04 18.90 -27.27
CA ILE A 288 -6.23 17.57 -26.68
C ILE A 288 -7.19 16.81 -27.59
N THR A 289 -6.78 15.64 -28.09
CA THR A 289 -7.61 14.79 -28.95
C THR A 289 -7.77 13.43 -28.29
N LYS A 290 -9.00 13.03 -27.97
CA LYS A 290 -9.26 11.71 -27.40
C LYS A 290 -8.95 10.62 -28.42
N THR A 291 -8.50 9.47 -27.94
CA THR A 291 -8.24 8.32 -28.80
C THR A 291 -9.12 7.14 -28.42
N ARG A 292 -9.35 6.26 -29.39
CA ARG A 292 -10.17 5.06 -29.22
C ARG A 292 -9.48 3.98 -28.36
N VAL A 293 -8.18 4.10 -28.13
CA VAL A 293 -7.35 3.11 -27.41
C VAL A 293 -7.93 2.76 -26.03
N TRP A 294 -8.48 3.74 -25.30
CA TRP A 294 -9.16 3.46 -24.03
C TRP A 294 -10.36 2.53 -24.26
N TYR A 295 -11.24 2.86 -25.20
CA TYR A 295 -12.42 2.04 -25.47
C TYR A 295 -12.03 0.64 -25.95
N ASP A 296 -11.12 0.53 -26.91
CA ASP A 296 -10.73 -0.76 -27.49
C ASP A 296 -10.10 -1.68 -26.43
N LYS A 297 -9.17 -1.15 -25.62
CA LYS A 297 -8.58 -1.91 -24.51
C LYS A 297 -9.63 -2.35 -23.49
N ASN A 298 -10.55 -1.46 -23.13
CA ASN A 298 -11.61 -1.85 -22.20
C ASN A 298 -12.61 -2.86 -22.81
N GLN A 299 -12.82 -2.86 -24.13
CA GLN A 299 -13.61 -3.90 -24.80
C GLN A 299 -12.88 -5.26 -24.76
N GLU A 300 -11.56 -5.27 -24.93
CA GLU A 300 -10.74 -6.49 -24.78
C GLU A 300 -10.80 -7.03 -23.34
N ASP A 301 -10.79 -6.15 -22.34
CA ASP A 301 -10.83 -6.53 -20.92
C ASP A 301 -12.24 -6.92 -20.43
N LEU A 302 -13.31 -6.53 -21.16
CA LEU A 302 -14.70 -6.73 -20.73
C LEU A 302 -15.08 -8.20 -20.43
N PRO A 303 -14.70 -9.20 -21.25
CA PRO A 303 -14.94 -10.60 -20.93
C PRO A 303 -14.28 -11.03 -19.61
N GLU A 304 -13.09 -10.53 -19.31
CA GLU A 304 -12.37 -10.86 -18.08
C GLU A 304 -13.06 -10.26 -16.85
N LEU A 305 -13.51 -9.01 -16.95
CA LEU A 305 -14.26 -8.34 -15.88
C LEU A 305 -15.58 -9.06 -15.58
N LYS A 306 -16.29 -9.53 -16.62
CA LYS A 306 -17.52 -10.34 -16.46
C LYS A 306 -17.24 -11.67 -15.77
N ARG A 307 -16.20 -12.38 -16.21
CA ARG A 307 -15.76 -13.64 -15.58
C ARG A 307 -15.35 -13.44 -14.12
N GLU A 308 -14.65 -12.35 -13.82
CA GLU A 308 -14.30 -11.99 -12.44
C GLU A 308 -15.57 -11.74 -11.61
N LEU A 309 -16.51 -10.93 -12.11
CA LEU A 309 -17.77 -10.65 -11.43
C LEU A 309 -18.54 -11.92 -11.07
N ASP A 310 -18.71 -12.83 -12.05
CA ASP A 310 -19.43 -14.09 -11.84
C ASP A 310 -18.74 -14.95 -10.77
N LYS A 311 -17.41 -15.06 -10.84
CA LYS A 311 -16.62 -15.81 -9.85
C LYS A 311 -16.81 -15.24 -8.44
N LEU A 312 -16.72 -13.93 -8.28
CA LEU A 312 -16.84 -13.27 -6.97
C LEU A 312 -18.25 -13.37 -6.41
N MET A 313 -19.28 -13.23 -7.26
CA MET A 313 -20.67 -13.39 -6.86
C MET A 313 -20.95 -14.81 -6.37
N ASN A 314 -20.53 -15.83 -7.12
CA ASN A 314 -20.72 -17.23 -6.74
C ASN A 314 -20.04 -17.55 -5.40
N ALA A 315 -18.76 -17.20 -5.25
CA ALA A 315 -18.02 -17.45 -4.01
C ALA A 315 -18.66 -16.77 -2.79
N THR A 316 -19.17 -15.55 -2.98
CA THR A 316 -19.81 -14.77 -1.92
C THR A 316 -21.17 -15.39 -1.52
N VAL A 317 -21.99 -15.76 -2.49
CA VAL A 317 -23.31 -16.38 -2.25
C VAL A 317 -23.14 -17.73 -1.54
N GLU A 318 -22.26 -18.60 -2.04
CA GLU A 318 -21.99 -19.90 -1.42
C GLU A 318 -21.55 -19.75 0.04
N THR A 319 -20.64 -18.81 0.31
CA THR A 319 -20.15 -18.54 1.66
C THR A 319 -21.28 -18.07 2.57
N LEU A 320 -22.10 -17.11 2.13
CA LEU A 320 -23.21 -16.59 2.93
C LEU A 320 -24.26 -17.67 3.23
N VAL A 321 -24.58 -18.52 2.25
CA VAL A 321 -25.50 -19.65 2.43
C VAL A 321 -24.96 -20.62 3.48
N LYS A 322 -23.67 -20.95 3.45
CA LYS A 322 -23.01 -21.81 4.45
C LYS A 322 -23.10 -21.20 5.86
N ILE A 323 -22.80 -19.91 6.00
CA ILE A 323 -22.86 -19.18 7.28
C ILE A 323 -24.29 -19.18 7.83
N ILE A 324 -25.29 -18.84 7.01
CA ILE A 324 -26.70 -18.78 7.42
C ILE A 324 -27.19 -20.16 7.83
N SER A 325 -26.88 -21.19 7.04
CA SER A 325 -27.30 -22.57 7.34
C SER A 325 -26.78 -23.01 8.71
N LYS A 326 -25.47 -22.85 8.99
CA LYS A 326 -24.89 -23.19 10.30
C LYS A 326 -25.60 -22.48 11.46
N ARG A 327 -25.90 -21.19 11.31
CA ARG A 327 -26.59 -20.39 12.34
C ARG A 327 -28.03 -20.84 12.57
N THR A 328 -28.75 -21.24 11.54
CA THR A 328 -30.12 -21.77 11.66
C THR A 328 -30.14 -23.11 12.39
N TRP A 329 -29.22 -24.02 12.07
CA TRP A 329 -29.06 -25.30 12.76
C TRP A 329 -28.70 -25.14 14.24
N ALA A 330 -27.85 -24.17 14.57
CA ALA A 330 -27.47 -23.89 15.97
C ALA A 330 -28.62 -23.32 16.82
N ARG A 331 -29.66 -22.74 16.21
CA ARG A 331 -30.84 -22.18 16.90
C ARG A 331 -31.96 -23.19 17.15
N GLN A 332 -31.91 -24.35 16.49
CA GLN A 332 -32.91 -25.42 16.61
C GLN A 332 -32.54 -26.51 17.63
N LYS A 333 -31.33 -26.45 18.19
CA LYS A 333 -30.85 -27.30 19.29
C LYS A 333 -30.89 -26.52 20.60
#